data_AF-A0A430L0L4-F1
#
_entry.id   AF-A0A430L0L4-F1
#
_cell.length_a   1.000
_cell.length_b   1.000
_cell.length_c   1.000
_cell.angle_alpha   90.00
_cell.angle_beta   90.00
_cell.angle_gamma   90.00
#
_symmetry.space_group_name_H-M   'P 1'
#
loop_
_entity.id
_entity.type
_entity.pdbx_description
1 polymer ?
#
loop_
_entity_poly.entity_id
_entity_poly.type
_entity_poly.pdbx_seq_one_letter_code
_entity_poly.pdbx_strand_id
1 'polypeptide(L)'
;MASQADYKDRQFLAVIGDEDSVTGLLLAGIGHVTTGADPQKNFLVVDNKTDTGAIEAAFDRFTDERKDIGIVLINQHIADRIRHRIDTYTAAFPTVLEIPSKDHPYDPEKDSVLRRVRRLFGE
;
A
#
# COMPACT_ATOMS: atom_id res chain seq x y z
N MET A 1 -8.98 -20.61 0.07
CA MET A 1 -8.70 -20.30 1.48
C MET A 1 -7.19 -20.24 1.63
N ALA A 2 -6.64 -19.12 2.09
CA ALA A 2 -5.18 -19.00 2.28
C ALA A 2 -4.71 -19.98 3.37
N SER A 3 -3.56 -20.62 3.14
CA SER A 3 -3.01 -21.65 4.04
C SER A 3 -2.12 -21.00 5.10
N GLN A 4 -1.99 -21.60 6.28
CA GLN A 4 -1.17 -21.06 7.39
C GLN A 4 0.31 -20.81 7.00
N ALA A 5 0.79 -21.43 5.92
CA ALA A 5 2.12 -21.19 5.35
C ALA A 5 2.23 -19.83 4.63
N ASP A 6 1.15 -19.33 4.01
CA ASP A 6 1.14 -18.06 3.25
C ASP A 6 1.37 -16.82 4.14
N TYR A 7 1.27 -16.98 5.46
CA TYR A 7 1.41 -15.91 6.46
C TYR A 7 2.82 -15.82 7.04
N LYS A 8 3.57 -16.93 7.07
CA LYS A 8 4.82 -17.03 7.83
C LYS A 8 5.93 -16.16 7.26
N ASP A 9 5.91 -15.96 5.95
CA ASP A 9 6.97 -15.28 5.22
C ASP A 9 6.67 -13.78 4.97
N ARG A 10 5.46 -13.32 5.31
CA ARG A 10 5.00 -11.93 5.13
C ARG A 10 5.37 -11.05 6.31
N GLN A 11 6.64 -10.67 6.38
CA GLN A 11 7.21 -9.98 7.54
C GLN A 11 7.34 -8.46 7.38
N PHE A 12 7.21 -7.95 6.16
CA PHE A 12 7.46 -6.53 5.88
C PHE A 12 6.20 -5.71 5.64
N LEU A 13 6.29 -4.44 6.02
CA LEU A 13 5.41 -3.36 5.60
C LEU A 13 5.98 -2.74 4.33
N ALA A 14 5.12 -2.34 3.40
CA ALA A 14 5.52 -1.50 2.28
C ALA A 14 4.77 -0.16 2.29
N VAL A 15 5.36 0.88 1.71
CA VAL A 15 4.80 2.23 1.71
C VAL A 15 4.77 2.85 0.33
N ILE A 16 3.65 3.44 -0.05
CA ILE A 16 3.53 4.33 -1.20
C ILE A 16 2.99 5.66 -0.67
N GLY A 17 3.86 6.66 -0.53
CA GLY A 17 3.49 7.87 0.20
C GLY A 17 4.24 9.12 -0.21
N ASP A 18 3.75 10.27 0.24
CA ASP A 18 4.49 11.53 0.15
C ASP A 18 5.77 11.52 1.00
N GLU A 19 6.64 12.50 0.77
CA GLU A 19 7.95 12.59 1.43
C GLU A 19 7.83 12.59 2.96
N ASP A 20 6.88 13.36 3.50
CA ASP A 20 6.65 13.46 4.94
C ASP A 20 6.20 12.11 5.54
N SER A 21 5.24 11.43 4.89
CA SER A 21 4.70 10.14 5.36
C SER A 21 5.75 9.03 5.30
N VAL A 22 6.47 8.93 4.17
CA VAL A 22 7.52 7.91 3.99
C VAL A 22 8.65 8.15 4.99
N THR A 23 9.09 9.39 5.17
CA THR A 23 10.16 9.73 6.13
C THR A 23 9.77 9.33 7.55
N GLY A 24 8.56 9.67 7.99
CA GLY A 24 8.07 9.30 9.33
C GLY A 24 8.02 7.78 9.55
N LEU A 25 7.57 7.02 8.53
CA LEU A 25 7.52 5.57 8.60
C LEU A 25 8.91 4.92 8.56
N LEU A 26 9.84 5.47 7.77
CA LEU A 26 11.24 5.01 7.76
C LEU A 26 11.91 5.22 9.12
N LEU A 27 11.62 6.33 9.81
CA LEU A 27 12.10 6.58 11.18
C LEU A 27 11.53 5.58 12.19
N ALA A 28 10.32 5.06 11.97
CA ALA A 28 9.74 3.99 12.76
C ALA A 28 10.40 2.61 12.51
N GLY A 29 11.35 2.53 11.57
CA GLY A 29 12.17 1.33 11.34
C GLY A 29 11.58 0.32 10.37
N ILE A 30 10.56 0.68 9.57
CA ILE A 30 9.95 -0.26 8.62
C ILE A 30 10.72 -0.39 7.29
N GLY A 31 11.68 0.50 7.05
CA GLY A 31 12.45 0.54 5.81
C GLY A 31 13.32 -0.70 5.62
N HIS A 32 13.17 -1.38 4.49
CA HIS A 32 13.93 -2.56 4.13
C HIS A 32 14.37 -2.51 2.66
N VAL A 33 15.64 -2.87 2.43
CA VAL A 33 16.18 -3.06 1.08
C VAL A 33 16.58 -4.52 0.95
N THR A 34 15.90 -5.20 0.04
CA THR A 34 16.13 -6.62 -0.24
C THR A 34 17.54 -6.79 -0.81
N THR A 35 18.32 -7.72 -0.25
CA THR A 35 19.69 -7.98 -0.69
C THR A 35 19.69 -8.91 -1.91
N GLY A 36 20.53 -8.63 -2.91
CA GLY A 36 20.59 -9.44 -4.14
C GLY A 36 21.11 -8.68 -5.34
N ALA A 37 20.96 -9.29 -6.52
CA ALA A 37 21.40 -8.72 -7.80
C ALA A 37 20.56 -7.48 -8.22
N ASP A 38 19.30 -7.41 -7.81
CA ASP A 38 18.43 -6.24 -7.98
C ASP A 38 17.93 -5.76 -6.60
N PRO A 39 18.57 -4.73 -6.00
CA PRO A 39 18.20 -4.25 -4.69
C PRO A 39 16.83 -3.58 -4.70
N GLN A 40 15.87 -4.20 -4.03
CA GLN A 40 14.47 -3.81 -4.05
C GLN A 40 14.06 -3.12 -2.74
N LYS A 41 13.62 -1.86 -2.81
CA LYS A 41 13.08 -1.12 -1.64
C LYS A 41 11.63 -1.51 -1.37
N ASN A 42 11.19 -1.44 -0.13
CA ASN A 42 9.78 -1.59 0.25
C ASN A 42 9.04 -0.24 0.39
N PHE A 43 9.54 0.82 -0.23
CA PHE A 43 8.87 2.12 -0.20
C PHE A 43 9.05 2.86 -1.52
N LEU A 44 8.03 3.65 -1.88
CA LEU A 44 8.04 4.62 -2.96
C LEU A 44 7.65 5.99 -2.39
N VAL A 45 8.52 6.97 -2.58
CA VAL A 45 8.21 8.39 -2.35
C VAL A 45 7.51 8.92 -3.60
N VAL A 46 6.34 9.50 -3.43
CA VAL A 46 5.52 10.06 -4.49
C VAL A 46 5.51 11.58 -4.34
N ASP A 47 5.92 12.25 -5.41
CA ASP A 47 5.86 13.70 -5.56
C ASP A 47 4.93 14.09 -6.72
N ASN A 48 4.79 15.39 -6.96
CA ASN A 48 3.98 15.94 -8.06
C ASN A 48 4.51 15.58 -9.46
N LYS A 49 5.75 15.07 -9.57
CA LYS A 49 6.38 14.68 -10.83
C LYS A 49 6.32 13.17 -11.07
N THR A 50 5.93 12.41 -10.05
CA THR A 50 5.85 10.95 -10.09
C THR A 50 4.70 10.55 -10.98
N ASP A 51 5.00 9.79 -12.03
CA ASP A 51 4.02 9.33 -13.01
C ASP A 51 3.05 8.32 -12.39
N THR A 52 1.81 8.29 -12.87
CA THR A 52 0.79 7.35 -12.37
C THR A 52 1.19 5.90 -12.66
N GLY A 53 1.82 5.62 -13.79
CA GLY A 53 2.32 4.28 -14.12
C GLY A 53 3.43 3.80 -13.17
N ALA A 54 4.22 4.71 -12.61
CA ALA A 54 5.21 4.34 -11.59
C ALA A 54 4.54 3.91 -10.27
N ILE A 55 3.42 4.54 -9.91
CA ILE A 55 2.63 4.19 -8.73
C ILE A 55 1.97 2.83 -8.92
N GLU A 56 1.38 2.58 -10.10
CA GLU A 56 0.80 1.28 -10.46
C GLU A 56 1.84 0.16 -10.42
N ALA A 57 3.00 0.37 -11.04
CA ALA A 57 4.08 -0.61 -11.03
C ALA A 57 4.59 -0.91 -9.61
N ALA A 58 4.67 0.10 -8.74
CA ALA A 58 5.05 -0.11 -7.35
C ALA A 58 3.97 -0.85 -6.56
N PHE A 59 2.70 -0.53 -6.79
CA PHE A 59 1.57 -1.22 -6.18
C PHE A 59 1.58 -2.70 -6.56
N ASP A 60 1.62 -3.01 -7.85
CA ASP A 60 1.64 -4.39 -8.37
C ASP A 60 2.86 -5.17 -7.87
N ARG A 61 4.02 -4.53 -7.80
CA ARG A 61 5.22 -5.14 -7.21
C ARG A 61 5.06 -5.47 -5.74
N PHE A 62 4.42 -4.60 -4.97
CA PHE A 62 4.20 -4.85 -3.54
C PHE A 62 3.08 -5.84 -3.28
N THR A 63 2.08 -5.96 -4.15
CA THR A 63 0.96 -6.88 -3.98
C THR A 63 1.18 -8.26 -4.58
N ASP A 64 1.71 -8.32 -5.80
CA ASP A 64 1.69 -9.51 -6.64
C ASP A 64 3.08 -10.16 -6.76
N GLU A 65 4.13 -9.36 -6.91
CA GLU A 65 5.49 -9.86 -7.13
C GLU A 65 6.19 -10.24 -5.82
N ARG A 66 6.04 -9.43 -4.77
CA ARG A 66 6.69 -9.63 -3.47
C ARG A 66 5.84 -10.44 -2.50
N LYS A 67 6.33 -11.63 -2.16
CA LYS A 67 5.66 -12.55 -1.23
C LYS A 67 5.95 -12.29 0.24
N ASP A 68 6.90 -11.40 0.53
CA ASP A 68 7.35 -11.08 1.89
C ASP A 68 6.68 -9.83 2.49
N ILE A 69 5.82 -9.16 1.73
CA ILE A 69 5.02 -8.02 2.20
C ILE A 69 3.71 -8.54 2.77
N GLY A 70 3.40 -8.10 3.98
CA GLY A 70 2.13 -8.39 4.67
C GLY A 70 1.12 -7.25 4.56
N ILE A 71 1.58 -6.00 4.59
CA ILE A 71 0.73 -4.81 4.58
C ILE A 71 1.35 -3.76 3.66
N VAL A 72 0.53 -3.15 2.81
CA VAL A 72 0.87 -1.98 1.99
C VAL A 72 0.15 -0.77 2.54
N LEU A 73 0.91 0.21 3.03
CA LEU A 73 0.41 1.51 3.45
C LEU A 73 0.46 2.44 2.24
N ILE A 74 -0.66 3.08 1.91
CA ILE A 74 -0.73 4.06 0.81
C ILE A 74 -1.44 5.32 1.28
N ASN A 75 -0.93 6.51 0.98
CA ASN A 75 -1.71 7.72 1.29
C ASN A 75 -2.98 7.75 0.44
N GLN A 76 -4.11 8.10 1.03
CA GLN A 76 -5.41 8.07 0.35
C GLN A 76 -5.45 8.94 -0.92
N HIS A 77 -4.83 10.12 -0.89
CA HIS A 77 -4.77 11.01 -2.07
C HIS A 77 -3.94 10.41 -3.22
N ILE A 78 -2.98 9.52 -2.92
CA ILE A 78 -2.21 8.78 -3.94
C ILE A 78 -3.04 7.59 -4.43
N ALA A 79 -3.72 6.89 -3.52
CA ALA A 79 -4.64 5.81 -3.85
C ALA A 79 -5.72 6.24 -4.85
N ASP A 80 -6.22 7.48 -4.74
CA ASP A 80 -7.17 8.06 -5.70
C ASP A 80 -6.64 8.06 -7.15
N ARG A 81 -5.33 8.21 -7.37
CA ARG A 81 -4.72 8.21 -8.71
C ARG A 81 -4.78 6.85 -9.40
N ILE A 82 -4.77 5.78 -8.60
CA ILE A 82 -4.77 4.37 -9.05
C ILE A 82 -6.00 3.61 -8.55
N ARG A 83 -7.11 4.32 -8.28
CA ARG A 83 -8.31 3.79 -7.62
C ARG A 83 -8.82 2.50 -8.27
N HIS A 84 -8.77 2.43 -9.59
CA HIS A 84 -9.18 1.25 -10.35
C HIS A 84 -8.34 0.00 -10.03
N ARG A 85 -7.02 0.13 -9.79
CA ARG A 85 -6.15 -0.98 -9.38
C ARG A 85 -6.50 -1.44 -7.97
N ILE A 86 -6.68 -0.49 -7.05
CA ILE A 86 -7.00 -0.76 -5.64
C ILE A 86 -8.36 -1.47 -5.52
N ASP A 87 -9.39 -0.96 -6.21
CA ASP A 87 -10.74 -1.54 -6.16
C ASP A 87 -10.80 -2.94 -6.80
N THR A 88 -9.92 -3.23 -7.77
CA THR A 88 -9.80 -4.57 -8.41
C THR A 88 -9.04 -5.56 -7.53
N TYR A 89 -8.21 -5.07 -6.62
CA TYR A 89 -7.42 -5.90 -5.72
C TYR A 89 -8.31 -6.49 -4.61
N THR A 90 -8.56 -7.80 -4.69
CA THR A 90 -9.47 -8.52 -3.79
C THR A 90 -8.77 -9.57 -2.93
N ALA A 91 -7.45 -9.74 -3.10
CA ALA A 91 -6.67 -10.67 -2.31
C ALA A 91 -6.57 -10.18 -0.85
N ALA A 92 -6.58 -11.14 0.09
CA ALA A 92 -6.45 -10.81 1.50
C ALA A 92 -5.02 -10.37 1.87
N PHE A 93 -4.01 -10.79 1.09
CA PHE A 93 -2.61 -10.51 1.38
C PHE A 93 -1.80 -10.14 0.12
N PRO A 94 -0.97 -9.08 0.21
CA PRO A 94 -0.88 -8.16 1.35
C PRO A 94 -2.15 -7.32 1.56
N THR A 95 -2.39 -6.91 2.81
CA THR A 95 -3.50 -6.00 3.14
C THR A 95 -3.14 -4.60 2.69
N VAL A 96 -4.00 -3.96 1.89
CA VAL A 96 -3.84 -2.56 1.50
C VAL A 96 -4.57 -1.67 2.51
N LEU A 97 -3.88 -0.68 3.08
CA LEU A 97 -4.44 0.26 4.03
C LEU A 97 -4.21 1.70 3.56
N GLU A 98 -5.30 2.43 3.37
CA GLU A 98 -5.28 3.85 3.03
C GLU A 98 -5.08 4.70 4.30
N ILE A 99 -4.05 5.53 4.33
CA ILE A 99 -3.72 6.42 5.45
C ILE A 99 -3.85 7.90 5.04
N PRO A 100 -4.17 8.82 5.97
CA PRO A 100 -4.07 10.25 5.69
C PRO A 100 -2.63 10.66 5.38
N SER A 101 -2.45 11.88 4.88
CA SER A 101 -1.14 12.54 4.89
C SER A 101 -1.21 13.86 5.62
N LYS A 102 -0.08 14.54 5.76
CA LYS A 102 0.02 15.81 6.50
C LYS A 102 -0.92 16.89 5.96
N ASP A 103 -1.00 17.00 4.63
CA ASP A 103 -1.80 18.03 3.97
C ASP A 103 -3.18 17.53 3.52
N HIS A 104 -3.36 16.21 3.44
CA HIS A 104 -4.58 15.58 2.94
C HIS A 104 -5.24 14.73 4.04
N PRO A 105 -6.29 15.25 4.71
CA PRO A 105 -7.00 14.50 5.74
C PRO A 105 -7.72 13.29 5.14
N TYR A 106 -8.02 12.32 6.00
CA TYR A 106 -8.70 11.10 5.60
C TYR A 106 -10.19 11.34 5.33
N ASP A 107 -10.67 10.87 4.19
CA ASP A 107 -12.07 10.86 3.77
C ASP A 107 -12.62 9.41 3.81
N PRO A 108 -13.50 9.08 4.78
CA PRO A 108 -14.10 7.75 4.90
C PRO A 108 -14.93 7.32 3.68
N GLU A 109 -15.43 8.26 2.88
CA GLU A 109 -16.29 7.95 1.73
C GLU A 109 -15.49 7.42 0.54
N LYS A 110 -14.16 7.60 0.53
CA LYS A 110 -13.27 7.16 -0.54
C LYS A 110 -12.62 5.81 -0.29
N ASP A 111 -12.61 5.35 0.95
CA ASP A 111 -11.95 4.11 1.35
C ASP A 111 -12.74 2.86 0.90
N SER A 112 -12.05 1.99 0.19
CA SER A 112 -12.60 0.75 -0.38
C SER A 112 -13.10 -0.24 0.68
N VAL A 113 -12.43 -0.33 1.83
CA VAL A 113 -12.78 -1.21 2.95
C VAL A 113 -14.03 -0.69 3.63
N LEU A 114 -14.08 0.61 3.94
CA LEU A 114 -15.25 1.23 4.58
C LEU A 114 -16.49 1.19 3.70
N ARG A 115 -16.35 1.40 2.38
CA ARG A 115 -17.43 1.18 1.41
C ARG A 115 -17.97 -0.24 1.46
N ARG A 116 -17.08 -1.23 1.55
CA ARG A 116 -17.47 -2.64 1.62
C ARG A 116 -18.18 -2.96 2.94
N VAL A 117 -17.72 -2.37 4.05
CA VAL A 117 -18.37 -2.48 5.36
C VAL A 117 -19.77 -1.86 5.35
N ARG A 118 -19.94 -0.63 4.83
CA ARG A 118 -21.25 0.03 4.72
C ARG A 118 -22.25 -0.79 3.90
N ARG A 119 -21.82 -1.32 2.74
CA ARG A 119 -22.63 -2.24 1.93
C ARG A 119 -23.09 -3.49 2.69
N LEU A 120 -22.26 -4.02 3.59
CA LEU A 120 -22.62 -5.19 4.42
C LEU A 120 -23.62 -4.82 5.52
N PHE A 121 -23.59 -3.59 6.02
CA PHE A 121 -24.50 -3.08 7.04
C PHE A 121 -25.77 -2.43 6.48
N GLY A 122 -25.93 -2.36 5.15
CA GLY A 122 -27.16 -1.88 4.50
C GLY A 122 -27.29 -0.35 4.44
N GLU A 123 -26.18 0.38 4.58
CA GLU A 123 -26.07 1.81 4.28
C GLU A 123 -25.38 2.06 2.93
#